data_AF-A0A3D2I6I0-F1
#
_entry.id   AF-A0A3D2I6I0-F1
#
_cell.length_a   1.000
_cell.length_b   1.000
_cell.length_c   1.000
_cell.angle_alpha   90.00
_cell.angle_beta   90.00
_cell.angle_gamma   90.00
#
_symmetry.space_group_name_H-M   'P 1'
#
loop_
_entity.id
_entity.type
_entity.pdbx_description
1 polymer ?
#
loop_
_entity_poly.entity_id
_entity_poly.type
_entity_poly.pdbx_seq_one_letter_code
_entity_poly.pdbx_strand_id
1 'polypeptide(L)'
;MKKTIAALLALVMALSLTACSKNETKKLVGTWQYAMDLTQVMNEEMAESYELEELDSTAAFCVYMDFTVAEDGAYTLGVDMDATGESLTGYYQALTPVLAELVYAAGEAQGMSREEYDAALEAMGMTVEEYISTIFSAVDMGELLTLMLGSDAGTESAGWCKAVDGQLFMAETADELDAAGYVAYTLNSDGTMSWTDDDGQLSGQLTAQEQELIAFPMVWTKLA
;
A
#
# COMPACT_ATOMS: atom_id res chain seq x y z
N MET A 1 20.94 -15.07 -54.78
CA MET A 1 20.45 -13.98 -53.90
C MET A 1 18.93 -13.93 -53.72
N LYS A 2 18.07 -14.31 -54.68
CA LYS A 2 16.60 -14.27 -54.48
C LYS A 2 16.01 -15.37 -53.57
N LYS A 3 16.57 -16.58 -53.55
CA LYS A 3 16.06 -17.71 -52.75
C LYS A 3 16.40 -17.62 -51.24
N THR A 4 17.48 -16.93 -50.88
CA THR A 4 17.90 -16.72 -49.49
C THR A 4 17.10 -15.62 -48.80
N ILE A 5 16.70 -14.58 -49.54
CA ILE A 5 15.88 -13.48 -49.01
C ILE A 5 14.46 -13.96 -48.70
N ALA A 6 13.87 -14.82 -49.54
CA ALA A 6 12.54 -15.38 -49.29
C ALA A 6 12.50 -16.30 -48.05
N ALA A 7 13.57 -17.05 -47.79
CA ALA A 7 13.69 -17.90 -46.60
C ALA A 7 13.86 -17.08 -45.31
N LEU A 8 14.63 -15.98 -45.37
CA LEU A 8 14.77 -15.03 -44.25
C LEU A 8 13.45 -14.29 -43.96
N LEU A 9 12.71 -13.86 -44.99
CA LEU A 9 11.41 -13.22 -44.80
C LEU A 9 10.37 -14.20 -44.23
N ALA A 10 10.36 -15.45 -44.70
CA ALA A 10 9.48 -16.49 -44.16
C ALA A 10 9.84 -16.87 -42.72
N LEU A 11 11.13 -16.83 -42.35
CA LEU A 11 11.59 -17.05 -40.98
C LEU A 11 11.21 -15.89 -40.05
N VAL A 12 11.35 -14.63 -40.50
CA VAL A 12 10.90 -13.45 -39.75
C VAL A 12 9.38 -13.44 -39.59
N MET A 13 8.63 -13.83 -40.62
CA MET A 13 7.17 -13.99 -40.54
C MET A 13 6.75 -15.18 -39.65
N ALA A 14 7.50 -16.28 -39.65
CA ALA A 14 7.25 -17.42 -38.76
C ALA A 14 7.64 -17.14 -37.30
N LEU A 15 8.64 -16.28 -37.06
CA LEU A 15 9.00 -15.78 -35.72
C LEU A 15 7.98 -14.75 -35.20
N SER A 16 7.36 -13.96 -36.07
CA SER A 16 6.22 -13.11 -35.68
C SER A 16 4.92 -13.88 -35.44
N LEU A 17 4.83 -15.14 -35.89
CA LEU A 17 3.66 -16.02 -35.71
C LEU A 17 3.72 -16.86 -34.40
N THR A 18 4.77 -16.70 -33.58
CA THR A 18 4.85 -17.29 -32.23
C THR A 18 4.73 -16.28 -31.09
N ALA A 19 4.50 -15.00 -31.39
CA ALA A 19 3.81 -14.10 -30.46
C ALA A 19 2.31 -14.45 -30.49
N CYS A 20 1.97 -15.71 -30.17
CA CYS A 20 0.69 -15.92 -29.52
C CYS A 20 0.80 -15.09 -28.26
N SER A 21 0.00 -14.03 -28.15
CA SER A 21 -0.29 -13.31 -26.92
C SER A 21 -0.61 -14.35 -25.86
N LYS A 22 0.43 -14.84 -25.17
CA LYS A 22 0.29 -15.94 -24.24
C LYS A 22 -0.39 -15.29 -23.06
N ASN A 23 -1.65 -15.60 -22.85
CA ASN A 23 -2.30 -15.25 -21.60
C ASN A 23 -1.38 -15.70 -20.45
N GLU A 24 -0.83 -14.72 -19.74
CA GLU A 24 0.13 -14.87 -18.65
C GLU A 24 -0.56 -14.84 -17.29
N THR A 25 -1.89 -14.66 -17.22
CA THR A 25 -2.65 -14.56 -15.97
C THR A 25 -2.37 -15.73 -15.05
N LYS A 26 -2.17 -16.94 -15.60
CA LYS A 26 -1.82 -18.13 -14.81
C LYS A 26 -0.53 -17.99 -14.01
N LYS A 27 0.40 -17.13 -14.43
CA LYS A 27 1.63 -16.83 -13.66
C LYS A 27 1.35 -15.96 -12.44
N LEU A 28 0.26 -15.18 -12.48
CA LEU A 28 -0.17 -14.30 -11.40
C LEU A 28 -1.01 -15.02 -10.34
N VAL A 29 -1.46 -16.26 -10.58
CA VAL A 29 -2.28 -17.02 -9.62
C VAL A 29 -1.63 -17.08 -8.23
N GLY A 30 -2.42 -16.81 -7.20
CA GLY A 30 -2.01 -16.69 -5.81
C GLY A 30 -2.24 -15.29 -5.24
N THR A 31 -1.83 -15.08 -3.99
CA THR A 31 -1.94 -13.79 -3.30
C THR A 31 -0.62 -13.05 -3.35
N TRP A 32 -0.69 -11.76 -3.63
CA TRP A 32 0.42 -10.83 -3.68
C TRP A 32 0.13 -9.67 -2.74
N GLN A 33 1.13 -9.25 -1.97
CA GLN A 33 0.99 -8.17 -1.02
C GLN A 33 1.87 -6.99 -1.41
N TYR A 34 1.30 -5.79 -1.39
CA TYR A 34 2.01 -4.52 -1.52
C TYR A 34 1.98 -3.79 -0.17
N ALA A 35 3.16 -3.31 0.26
CA ALA A 35 3.28 -2.46 1.44
C ALA A 35 3.37 -1.00 0.98
N MET A 36 2.30 -0.25 1.17
CA MET A 36 2.26 1.20 0.95
C MET A 36 2.87 1.89 2.18
N ASP A 37 4.11 2.33 2.06
CA ASP A 37 4.83 3.05 3.13
C ASP A 37 4.27 4.47 3.27
N LEU A 38 3.59 4.73 4.38
CA LEU A 38 2.99 6.02 4.73
C LEU A 38 3.69 6.67 5.92
N THR A 39 4.90 6.22 6.26
CA THR A 39 5.66 6.70 7.42
C THR A 39 5.87 8.21 7.38
N GLN A 40 6.32 8.74 6.24
CA GLN A 40 6.59 10.17 6.10
C GLN A 40 5.32 11.01 6.30
N VAL A 41 4.23 10.62 5.63
CA VAL A 41 2.93 11.32 5.74
C VAL A 41 2.46 11.34 7.19
N MET A 42 2.49 10.19 7.87
CA MET A 42 2.10 10.11 9.27
C MET A 42 3.00 10.92 10.20
N ASN A 43 4.31 10.93 9.97
CA ASN A 43 5.26 11.70 10.78
C ASN A 43 5.08 13.21 10.58
N GLU A 44 4.81 13.66 9.35
CA GLU A 44 4.55 15.06 9.01
C GLU A 44 3.26 15.56 9.68
N GLU A 45 2.16 14.80 9.57
CA GLU A 45 0.88 15.11 10.23
C GLU A 45 1.00 15.16 11.76
N MET A 46 1.79 14.25 12.34
CA MET A 46 2.08 14.26 13.78
C MET A 46 2.92 15.46 14.17
N ALA A 47 3.98 15.78 13.43
CA ALA A 47 4.81 16.95 13.70
C ALA A 47 3.99 18.24 13.64
N GLU A 48 3.14 18.40 12.63
CA GLU A 48 2.23 19.55 12.51
C GLU A 48 1.27 19.64 13.70
N SER A 49 0.67 18.50 14.11
CA SER A 49 -0.26 18.44 15.24
C SER A 49 0.35 18.87 16.57
N TYR A 50 1.65 18.66 16.76
CA TYR A 50 2.41 19.05 17.95
C TYR A 50 3.24 20.33 17.76
N GLU A 51 3.06 21.05 16.65
CA GLU A 51 3.81 22.25 16.28
C GLU A 51 5.35 22.05 16.28
N LEU A 52 5.79 20.86 15.86
CA LEU A 52 7.19 20.47 15.75
C LEU A 52 7.72 20.72 14.32
N GLU A 53 9.03 20.96 14.20
CA GLU A 53 9.69 21.03 12.89
C GLU A 53 9.79 19.66 12.22
N GLU A 54 10.13 18.63 13.01
CA GLU A 54 10.16 17.23 12.58
C GLU A 54 9.88 16.31 13.77
N LEU A 55 9.39 15.11 13.46
CA LEU A 55 9.21 14.06 14.46
C LEU A 55 10.45 13.15 14.47
N ASP A 56 11.27 13.26 15.52
CA ASP A 56 12.43 12.38 15.70
C ASP A 56 11.99 10.98 16.16
N SER A 57 11.62 10.14 15.18
CA SER A 57 11.16 8.78 15.41
C SER A 57 11.64 7.82 14.33
N THR A 58 11.94 6.59 14.75
CA THR A 58 12.18 5.45 13.85
C THR A 58 10.92 4.64 13.60
N ALA A 59 9.75 5.14 14.02
CA ALA A 59 8.47 4.49 13.79
C ALA A 59 8.22 4.38 12.29
N ALA A 60 7.66 3.24 11.86
CA ALA A 60 7.29 2.99 10.48
C ALA A 60 5.83 2.57 10.40
N PHE A 61 5.11 3.08 9.42
CA PHE A 61 3.72 2.74 9.18
C PHE A 61 3.51 2.38 7.72
N CYS A 62 2.97 1.19 7.48
CA CYS A 62 2.56 0.74 6.17
C CYS A 62 1.07 0.36 6.18
N VAL A 63 0.38 0.68 5.09
CA VAL A 63 -0.89 0.04 4.73
C VAL A 63 -0.59 -1.12 3.79
N TYR A 64 -1.07 -2.31 4.13
CA TYR A 64 -0.85 -3.51 3.34
C TYR A 64 -2.05 -3.78 2.45
N MET A 65 -1.80 -4.01 1.15
CA MET A 65 -2.84 -4.35 0.17
C MET A 65 -2.58 -5.74 -0.39
N ASP A 66 -3.62 -6.56 -0.41
CA ASP A 66 -3.59 -7.90 -0.97
C ASP A 66 -4.30 -7.93 -2.33
N PHE A 67 -3.59 -8.44 -3.34
CA PHE A 67 -4.09 -8.75 -4.66
C PHE A 67 -4.06 -10.27 -4.86
N THR A 68 -5.24 -10.90 -4.89
CA THR A 68 -5.38 -12.35 -5.06
C THR A 68 -5.92 -12.67 -6.44
N VAL A 69 -5.25 -13.56 -7.18
CA VAL A 69 -5.71 -14.04 -8.49
C VAL A 69 -6.04 -15.52 -8.44
N ALA A 70 -7.26 -15.87 -8.82
CA ALA A 70 -7.74 -17.25 -8.95
C ALA A 70 -7.32 -17.90 -10.29
N GLU A 71 -7.44 -19.22 -10.40
CA GLU A 71 -7.00 -19.98 -11.58
C GLU A 71 -7.74 -19.60 -12.88
N ASP A 72 -8.98 -19.14 -12.77
CA ASP A 72 -9.82 -18.70 -13.88
C ASP A 72 -9.59 -17.23 -14.26
N GLY A 73 -8.80 -16.49 -13.46
CA GLY A 73 -8.52 -15.07 -13.66
C GLY A 73 -9.44 -14.13 -12.88
N ALA A 74 -10.37 -14.63 -12.06
CA ALA A 74 -11.04 -13.79 -11.08
C ALA A 74 -10.01 -13.21 -10.10
N TYR A 75 -10.18 -11.97 -9.66
CA TYR A 75 -9.30 -11.34 -8.67
C TYR A 75 -10.08 -10.73 -7.51
N THR A 76 -9.39 -10.60 -6.38
CA THR A 76 -9.75 -9.64 -5.33
C THR A 76 -8.58 -8.70 -5.03
N LEU A 77 -8.88 -7.46 -4.65
CA LEU A 77 -7.92 -6.43 -4.26
C LEU A 77 -8.50 -5.67 -3.07
N GLY A 78 -7.79 -5.64 -1.95
CA GLY A 78 -8.25 -4.93 -0.75
C GLY A 78 -7.14 -4.70 0.26
N VAL A 79 -7.42 -3.90 1.28
CA VAL A 79 -6.51 -3.70 2.42
C VAL A 79 -6.50 -4.96 3.30
N ASP A 80 -5.31 -5.47 3.61
CA ASP A 80 -5.11 -6.42 4.69
C ASP A 80 -5.24 -5.67 6.02
N MET A 81 -6.43 -5.74 6.60
CA MET A 81 -6.78 -5.05 7.85
C MET A 81 -5.97 -5.57 9.04
N ASP A 82 -5.61 -6.85 9.06
CA ASP A 82 -4.86 -7.43 10.17
C ASP A 82 -3.41 -6.94 10.11
N ALA A 83 -2.73 -7.07 8.96
CA ALA A 83 -1.35 -6.59 8.80
C ALA A 83 -1.24 -5.07 8.94
N THR A 84 -2.21 -4.33 8.42
CA THR A 84 -2.27 -2.86 8.57
C THR A 84 -2.50 -2.45 10.03
N GLY A 85 -3.38 -3.15 10.75
CA GLY A 85 -3.61 -2.92 12.18
C GLY A 85 -2.38 -3.23 13.05
N GLU A 86 -1.65 -4.29 12.72
CA GLU A 86 -0.37 -4.60 13.35
C GLU A 86 0.67 -3.50 13.09
N SER A 87 0.76 -3.01 11.84
CA SER A 87 1.66 -1.91 11.49
C SER A 87 1.33 -0.63 12.23
N LEU A 88 0.04 -0.27 12.31
CA LEU A 88 -0.41 0.93 13.02
C LEU A 88 -0.11 0.83 14.51
N THR A 89 -0.36 -0.34 15.11
CA THR A 89 -0.05 -0.61 16.51
C THR A 89 1.45 -0.47 16.77
N GLY A 90 2.29 -1.04 15.90
CA GLY A 90 3.75 -0.93 15.99
C GLY A 90 4.24 0.52 15.85
N TYR A 91 3.65 1.28 14.93
CA TYR A 91 3.94 2.72 14.75
C TYR A 91 3.66 3.51 16.03
N TYR A 92 2.48 3.36 16.62
CA TYR A 92 2.13 4.05 17.87
C TYR A 92 2.99 3.63 19.05
N GLN A 93 3.30 2.34 19.19
CA GLN A 93 4.19 1.85 20.24
C GLN A 93 5.59 2.47 20.13
N ALA A 94 6.12 2.61 18.91
CA ALA A 94 7.41 3.24 18.67
C ALA A 94 7.38 4.76 18.95
N LEU A 95 6.23 5.40 18.78
CA LEU A 95 6.05 6.84 19.09
C LEU A 95 5.82 7.15 20.57
N THR A 96 5.31 6.20 21.35
CA THR A 96 5.04 6.39 22.79
C THR A 96 6.12 7.17 23.55
N PRO A 97 7.44 6.84 23.48
CA PRO A 97 8.45 7.58 24.22
C PRO A 97 8.60 9.03 23.76
N VAL A 98 8.50 9.31 22.46
CA VAL A 98 8.57 10.68 21.91
C VAL A 98 7.39 11.50 22.44
N LEU A 99 6.18 10.92 22.38
CA LEU A 99 4.97 11.59 22.82
C LEU A 99 4.92 11.80 24.33
N ALA A 100 5.49 10.88 25.12
CA ALA A 100 5.63 11.06 26.56
C ALA A 100 6.44 12.31 26.88
N GLU A 101 7.59 12.51 26.23
CA GLU A 101 8.41 13.71 26.42
C GLU A 101 7.68 14.99 25.98
N LEU A 102 6.89 14.94 24.90
CA LEU A 102 6.05 16.08 24.49
C LEU A 102 4.97 16.42 25.52
N VAL A 103 4.30 15.41 26.09
CA VAL A 103 3.30 15.60 27.14
C VAL A 103 3.94 16.21 28.39
N TYR A 104 5.11 15.74 28.80
CA TYR A 104 5.84 16.32 29.92
C TYR A 104 6.25 17.77 29.64
N ALA A 105 6.82 18.06 28.46
CA ALA A 105 7.19 19.42 28.08
C ALA A 105 5.97 20.38 28.09
N ALA A 106 4.82 19.91 27.62
CA ALA A 106 3.57 20.67 27.66
C ALA A 106 3.06 20.92 29.10
N GLY A 107 3.24 19.94 30.00
CA GLY A 107 2.94 20.08 31.43
C GLY A 107 3.87 21.09 32.12
N GLU A 108 5.17 21.02 31.84
CA GLU A 108 6.18 21.93 32.39
C GLU A 108 5.94 23.38 31.97
N ALA A 109 5.55 23.60 30.70
CA ALA A 109 5.16 24.92 30.20
C ALA A 109 3.94 25.50 30.95
N GLN A 110 3.10 24.65 31.54
CA GLN A 110 1.95 25.01 32.37
C GLN A 110 2.27 25.07 33.88
N GLY A 111 3.53 24.88 34.26
CA GLY A 111 4.00 24.94 35.64
C GLY A 111 3.81 23.65 36.44
N MET A 112 3.62 22.52 35.77
CA MET A 112 3.54 21.19 36.37
C MET A 112 4.84 20.43 36.11
N SER A 113 5.52 19.98 37.17
CA SER A 113 6.70 19.12 37.01
C SER A 113 6.34 17.72 36.51
N ARG A 114 7.30 17.03 35.92
CA ARG A 114 7.17 15.62 35.52
C ARG A 114 6.71 14.74 36.68
N GLU A 115 7.29 14.92 37.87
CA GLU A 115 6.91 14.16 39.06
C GLU A 115 5.47 14.42 39.50
N GLU A 116 4.98 15.66 39.40
CA GLU A 116 3.59 15.99 39.68
C GLU A 116 2.63 15.38 38.66
N TYR A 117 3.03 15.35 37.38
CA TYR A 117 2.25 14.72 36.31
C TYR A 117 2.16 13.21 36.51
N ASP A 118 3.28 12.54 36.78
CA ASP A 118 3.33 11.11 37.05
C ASP A 118 2.52 10.75 38.30
N ALA A 119 2.64 11.52 39.38
CA ALA A 119 1.85 11.30 40.59
C ALA A 119 0.33 11.45 40.33
N ALA A 120 -0.06 12.36 39.43
CA ALA A 120 -1.47 12.52 39.04
C ALA A 120 -1.98 11.31 38.24
N LEU A 121 -1.17 10.77 37.32
CA LEU A 121 -1.49 9.55 36.57
C LEU A 121 -1.52 8.30 37.47
N GLU A 122 -0.54 8.16 38.37
CA GLU A 122 -0.48 7.06 39.34
C GLU A 122 -1.71 7.04 40.25
N ALA A 123 -2.23 8.22 40.65
CA ALA A 123 -3.47 8.32 41.42
C ALA A 123 -4.70 7.79 40.65
N MET A 124 -4.64 7.77 39.31
CA MET A 124 -5.62 7.14 38.42
C MET A 124 -5.25 5.69 38.07
N GLY A 125 -4.14 5.17 38.59
CA GLY A 125 -3.65 3.80 38.35
C GLY A 125 -3.03 3.61 36.97
N MET A 126 -2.46 4.66 36.38
CA MET A 126 -1.88 4.63 35.04
C MET A 126 -0.48 5.26 35.03
N THR A 127 0.32 4.86 34.06
CA THR A 127 1.56 5.53 33.65
C THR A 127 1.31 6.45 32.45
N VAL A 128 2.28 7.33 32.12
CA VAL A 128 2.19 8.18 30.92
C VAL A 128 2.08 7.35 29.63
N GLU A 129 2.79 6.22 29.59
CA GLU A 129 2.78 5.31 28.44
C GLU A 129 1.41 4.64 28.28
N GLU A 130 0.80 4.19 29.38
CA GLU A 130 -0.56 3.63 29.37
C GLU A 130 -1.62 4.69 29.03
N TYR A 131 -1.42 5.94 29.45
CA TYR A 131 -2.27 7.05 29.06
C TYR A 131 -2.22 7.30 27.55
N ILE A 132 -1.01 7.38 26.97
CA ILE A 132 -0.80 7.53 25.51
C ILE A 132 -1.37 6.33 24.76
N SER A 133 -1.11 5.12 25.24
CA SER A 133 -1.66 3.89 24.63
C SER A 133 -3.19 3.87 24.66
N THR A 134 -3.82 4.43 25.70
CA THR A 134 -5.29 4.53 25.79
C THR A 134 -5.84 5.48 24.73
N ILE A 135 -5.16 6.62 24.49
CA ILE A 135 -5.52 7.55 23.41
C ILE A 135 -5.48 6.83 22.06
N PHE A 136 -4.39 6.11 21.76
CA PHE A 136 -4.26 5.40 20.48
C PHE A 136 -5.19 4.21 20.33
N SER A 137 -5.55 3.53 21.42
CA SER A 137 -6.54 2.45 21.37
C SER A 137 -7.94 2.92 20.94
N ALA A 138 -8.21 4.23 21.03
CA ALA A 138 -9.46 4.82 20.59
C ALA A 138 -9.47 5.20 19.11
N VAL A 139 -8.32 5.09 18.40
CA VAL A 139 -8.25 5.33 16.96
C VAL A 139 -8.93 4.16 16.24
N ASP A 140 -9.98 4.48 15.49
CA ASP A 140 -10.63 3.51 14.61
C ASP A 140 -9.86 3.42 13.28
N MET A 141 -9.35 2.22 12.98
CA MET A 141 -8.57 1.98 11.77
C MET A 141 -9.40 2.18 10.50
N GLY A 142 -10.69 1.84 10.51
CA GLY A 142 -11.57 2.03 9.36
C GLY A 142 -11.80 3.51 9.07
N GLU A 143 -11.99 4.33 10.11
CA GLU A 143 -12.08 5.79 9.98
C GLU A 143 -10.74 6.40 9.52
N LEU A 144 -9.61 5.94 10.06
CA LEU A 144 -8.28 6.38 9.63
C LEU A 144 -8.03 6.05 8.15
N LEU A 145 -8.31 4.82 7.73
CA LEU A 145 -8.20 4.41 6.33
C LEU A 145 -9.15 5.20 5.44
N THR A 146 -10.37 5.49 5.91
CA THR A 146 -11.33 6.33 5.18
C THR A 146 -10.80 7.75 4.97
N LEU A 147 -10.13 8.30 5.99
CA LEU A 147 -9.52 9.63 5.92
C LEU A 147 -8.34 9.67 4.94
N MET A 148 -7.51 8.61 4.92
CA MET A 148 -6.31 8.56 4.08
C MET A 148 -6.60 8.16 2.64
N LEU A 149 -7.42 7.13 2.43
CA LEU A 149 -7.62 6.45 1.15
C LEU A 149 -9.07 6.57 0.63
N GLY A 150 -9.92 7.36 1.29
CA GLY A 150 -11.30 7.59 0.89
C GLY A 150 -12.30 6.54 1.37
N SER A 151 -13.59 6.77 1.12
CA SER A 151 -14.71 5.97 1.68
C SER A 151 -14.67 4.48 1.36
N ASP A 152 -13.96 4.11 0.30
CA ASP A 152 -13.92 2.74 -0.21
C ASP A 152 -12.67 1.97 0.27
N ALA A 153 -11.80 2.60 1.06
CA ALA A 153 -10.54 2.03 1.55
C ALA A 153 -10.69 0.68 2.29
N GLY A 154 -11.82 0.48 2.96
CA GLY A 154 -12.14 -0.78 3.65
C GLY A 154 -12.91 -1.79 2.81
N THR A 155 -13.17 -1.48 1.54
CA THR A 155 -13.95 -2.35 0.65
C THR A 155 -13.02 -3.16 -0.24
N GLU A 156 -13.23 -4.47 -0.26
CA GLU A 156 -12.57 -5.35 -1.23
C GLU A 156 -13.15 -5.11 -2.63
N SER A 157 -12.30 -4.77 -3.59
CA SER A 157 -12.62 -4.80 -5.01
C SER A 157 -12.51 -6.23 -5.53
N ALA A 158 -13.45 -6.65 -6.35
CA ALA A 158 -13.41 -7.94 -7.01
C ALA A 158 -13.78 -7.80 -8.49
N GLY A 159 -13.22 -8.68 -9.32
CA GLY A 159 -13.46 -8.66 -10.75
C GLY A 159 -12.69 -9.74 -11.48
N TRP A 160 -12.32 -9.44 -12.72
CA TRP A 160 -11.54 -10.31 -13.59
C TRP A 160 -10.28 -9.61 -14.04
N CYS A 161 -9.20 -10.36 -14.19
CA CYS A 161 -7.93 -9.86 -14.66
C CYS A 161 -7.37 -10.67 -15.83
N LYS A 162 -6.64 -9.99 -16.69
CA LYS A 162 -5.97 -10.59 -17.85
C LYS A 162 -4.57 -10.00 -17.97
N ALA A 163 -3.56 -10.86 -18.03
CA ALA A 163 -2.18 -10.45 -18.17
C ALA A 163 -1.67 -10.89 -19.55
N VAL A 164 -1.24 -9.95 -20.38
CA VAL A 164 -0.76 -10.20 -21.74
C VAL A 164 0.36 -9.22 -22.07
N ASP A 165 1.51 -9.73 -22.51
CA ASP A 165 2.63 -8.93 -23.03
C ASP A 165 3.08 -7.80 -22.08
N GLY A 166 3.13 -8.07 -20.77
CA GLY A 166 3.51 -7.10 -19.74
C GLY A 166 2.42 -6.08 -19.37
N GLN A 167 1.18 -6.28 -19.82
CA GLN A 167 0.03 -5.46 -19.47
C GLN A 167 -0.97 -6.27 -18.63
N LEU A 168 -1.37 -5.70 -17.49
CA LEU A 168 -2.38 -6.27 -16.59
C LEU A 168 -3.66 -5.46 -16.71
N PHE A 169 -4.67 -6.07 -17.32
CA PHE A 169 -6.02 -5.54 -17.48
C PHE A 169 -6.88 -6.01 -16.32
N MET A 170 -7.73 -5.13 -15.79
CA MET A 170 -8.66 -5.43 -14.70
C MET A 170 -10.03 -4.82 -15.03
N ALA A 171 -11.09 -5.59 -14.81
CA ALA A 171 -12.46 -5.17 -15.06
C ALA A 171 -13.44 -5.86 -14.10
N GLU A 172 -14.64 -5.30 -13.93
CA GLU A 172 -15.69 -5.91 -13.09
C GLU A 172 -16.14 -7.27 -13.68
N THR A 173 -16.23 -7.36 -15.01
CA THR A 173 -16.63 -8.59 -15.71
C THR A 173 -15.58 -9.06 -16.73
N ALA A 174 -15.54 -10.36 -16.99
CA ALA A 174 -14.59 -10.95 -17.93
C ALA A 174 -14.74 -10.42 -19.37
N ASP A 175 -15.96 -10.06 -19.79
CA ASP A 175 -16.25 -9.58 -21.15
C ASP A 175 -15.72 -8.16 -21.41
N GLU A 176 -15.44 -7.39 -20.36
CA GLU A 176 -14.97 -6.00 -20.43
C GLU A 176 -13.44 -5.88 -20.50
N LEU A 177 -12.71 -6.97 -20.24
CA LEU A 177 -11.25 -6.99 -20.17
C LEU A 177 -10.54 -6.47 -21.43
N ASP A 178 -11.11 -6.69 -22.61
CA ASP A 178 -10.52 -6.25 -23.88
C ASP A 178 -10.67 -4.74 -24.13
N ALA A 179 -11.55 -4.07 -23.38
CA ALA A 179 -11.77 -2.62 -23.43
C ALA A 179 -11.26 -1.89 -22.17
N ALA A 180 -10.81 -2.64 -21.16
CA ALA A 180 -10.30 -2.10 -19.91
C ALA A 180 -8.96 -1.36 -20.11
N GLY A 181 -8.69 -0.41 -19.21
CA GLY A 181 -7.34 0.10 -19.03
C GLY A 181 -6.40 -0.99 -18.52
N TYR A 182 -5.10 -0.72 -18.58
CA TYR A 182 -4.09 -1.61 -18.03
C TYR A 182 -3.13 -0.87 -17.10
N VAL A 183 -2.53 -1.63 -16.20
CA VAL A 183 -1.28 -1.26 -15.55
C VAL A 183 -0.15 -2.08 -16.18
N ALA A 184 1.00 -1.46 -16.43
CA ALA A 184 2.15 -2.21 -16.90
C ALA A 184 2.68 -3.06 -15.73
N TYR A 185 3.03 -4.32 -15.98
CA TYR A 185 3.57 -5.19 -14.94
C TYR A 185 4.80 -5.96 -15.40
N THR A 186 5.69 -6.25 -14.45
CA THR A 186 6.85 -7.12 -14.65
C THR A 186 6.92 -8.16 -13.54
N LEU A 187 7.01 -9.45 -13.91
CA LEU A 187 7.37 -10.51 -12.96
C LEU A 187 8.89 -10.61 -12.84
N ASN A 188 9.40 -10.28 -11.68
CA ASN A 188 10.82 -10.24 -11.39
C ASN A 188 11.35 -11.65 -11.04
N SER A 189 12.66 -11.85 -11.26
CA SER A 189 13.31 -13.15 -10.98
C SER A 189 13.40 -13.49 -9.49
N ASP A 190 13.24 -12.51 -8.62
CA ASP A 190 13.24 -12.67 -7.15
C ASP A 190 11.88 -13.09 -6.58
N GLY A 191 10.86 -13.28 -7.44
CA GLY A 191 9.52 -13.67 -7.02
C GLY A 191 8.59 -12.50 -6.69
N THR A 192 9.00 -11.26 -6.95
CA THR A 192 8.14 -10.08 -6.86
C THR A 192 7.46 -9.75 -8.20
N MET A 193 6.39 -8.96 -8.13
CA MET A 193 5.73 -8.36 -9.28
C MET A 193 5.78 -6.83 -9.14
N SER A 194 6.25 -6.11 -10.14
CA SER A 194 6.23 -4.65 -10.14
C SER A 194 5.12 -4.14 -11.03
N TRP A 195 4.28 -3.23 -10.54
CA TRP A 195 3.35 -2.46 -11.36
C TRP A 195 3.92 -1.07 -11.63
N THR A 196 3.90 -0.64 -12.88
CA THR A 196 4.28 0.70 -13.31
C THR A 196 3.13 1.34 -14.07
N ASP A 197 3.08 2.67 -14.01
CA ASP A 197 2.01 3.43 -14.64
C ASP A 197 2.57 4.58 -15.49
N ASP A 198 3.51 4.24 -16.39
CA ASP A 198 4.16 5.20 -17.28
C ASP A 198 3.16 5.92 -18.20
N ASP A 199 2.04 5.26 -18.49
CA ASP A 199 0.94 5.79 -19.32
C ASP A 199 -0.14 6.52 -18.50
N GLY A 200 -0.03 6.54 -17.16
CA GLY A 200 -0.93 7.24 -16.25
C GLY A 200 -2.37 6.71 -16.22
N GLN A 201 -2.60 5.45 -16.65
CA GLN A 201 -3.93 4.88 -16.75
C GLN A 201 -4.49 4.50 -15.39
N LEU A 202 -3.65 4.04 -14.47
CA LEU A 202 -4.06 3.70 -13.11
C LEU A 202 -4.17 4.98 -12.27
N SER A 203 -3.15 5.83 -12.28
CA SER A 203 -3.14 7.11 -11.58
C SER A 203 -4.26 8.03 -12.05
N GLY A 204 -4.62 8.00 -13.35
CA GLY A 204 -5.74 8.77 -13.89
C GLY A 204 -7.11 8.36 -13.35
N GLN A 205 -7.23 7.20 -12.70
CA GLN A 205 -8.44 6.74 -12.01
C GLN A 205 -8.44 7.09 -10.52
N LEU A 206 -7.28 7.42 -9.96
CA LEU A 206 -7.11 7.82 -8.57
C LEU A 206 -7.42 9.30 -8.38
N THR A 207 -7.95 9.64 -7.20
CA THR A 207 -8.04 11.02 -6.72
C THR A 207 -6.64 11.63 -6.52
N ALA A 208 -6.57 12.96 -6.42
CA ALA A 208 -5.30 13.65 -6.18
C ALA A 208 -4.61 13.19 -4.88
N GLN A 209 -5.40 12.96 -3.82
CA GLN A 209 -4.90 12.46 -2.54
C GLN A 209 -4.29 11.07 -2.68
N GLU A 210 -5.00 10.14 -3.33
CA GLU A 210 -4.48 8.78 -3.56
C GLU A 210 -3.21 8.78 -4.41
N GLN A 211 -3.08 9.70 -5.38
CA GLN A 211 -1.86 9.84 -6.20
C GLN A 211 -0.64 10.33 -5.39
N GLU A 212 -0.86 11.07 -4.30
CA GLU A 212 0.22 11.49 -3.40
C GLU A 212 0.69 10.33 -2.50
N LEU A 213 -0.21 9.42 -2.16
CA LEU A 213 0.08 8.27 -1.29
C LEU A 213 0.64 7.06 -2.06
N ILE A 214 0.24 6.90 -3.32
CA ILE A 214 0.63 5.76 -4.14
C ILE A 214 1.91 6.08 -4.92
N ALA A 215 3.01 5.41 -4.53
CA ALA A 215 4.27 5.46 -5.26
C ALA A 215 4.40 4.33 -6.29
N PHE A 216 4.78 4.68 -7.52
CA PHE A 216 5.20 3.72 -8.53
C PHE A 216 6.74 3.61 -8.59
N PRO A 217 7.30 2.41 -8.85
CA PRO A 217 6.59 1.15 -9.06
C PRO A 217 6.00 0.58 -7.76
N MET A 218 4.76 0.07 -7.81
CA MET A 218 4.23 -0.74 -6.71
C MET A 218 4.91 -2.11 -6.78
N VAL A 219 5.62 -2.50 -5.72
CA VAL A 219 6.31 -3.79 -5.67
C VAL A 219 5.51 -4.75 -4.81
N TRP A 220 4.92 -5.73 -5.47
CA TRP A 220 4.09 -6.78 -4.88
C TRP A 220 4.93 -8.02 -4.58
N THR A 221 4.83 -8.54 -3.37
CA THR A 221 5.52 -9.76 -2.94
C THR A 221 4.54 -10.91 -2.87
N LYS A 222 4.89 -12.06 -3.45
CA LYS A 222 4.02 -13.24 -3.39
C LYS A 222 3.97 -13.82 -1.99
N LEU A 223 2.77 -14.02 -1.44
CA LEU A 223 2.58 -14.75 -0.19
C LEU A 223 2.72 -16.26 -0.44
N ALA A 224 3.32 -16.97 0.53
CA ALA A 224 3.71 -18.37 0.41
C ALA A 224 2.54 -19.36 0.51
#